data_AF-A0A9P4M0G1-F1
#
_entry.id   AF-A0A9P4M0G1-F1
#
_cell.length_a   1.000
_cell.length_b   1.000
_cell.length_c   1.000
_cell.angle_alpha   90.00
_cell.angle_beta   90.00
_cell.angle_gamma   90.00
#
_symmetry.space_group_name_H-M   'P 1'
#
loop_
_entity.id
_entity.type
_entity.pdbx_description
1 polymer ?
#
loop_
_entity_poly.entity_id
_entity_poly.type
_entity_poly.pdbx_seq_one_letter_code
_entity_poly.pdbx_strand_id
1 'polypeptide(L)'
;MTSLSLLRPEAFKYGVLATDKIPGLLLYGPPGTGKTLLAKAVAKESGATVLDVSGSEVYDKYVGEGEKNVRAIFTLARKLSPCVVFIDEADAIFGSRSGPGNRTSHREIINQFLKEWDGMNDLSVFIMVATNRPFDLDDAVLRRLPRRLLVDLPVEKDREQILRIHLKLEQLADDVAITDLAARTPFYSGSDLKNLCVAAALACVREENEAAAKALAEADPDSRKSMTDLYPEKRTLRQNHFEKAMQEISASISEDMGSLKAIRQFDEQYGDRRSRKKRKGWGFALADDTPKESAARVRS
;
A
#
# COMPACT_ATOMS: atom_id res chain seq x y z
N MET A 1 -4.95 16.98 -6.88
CA MET A 1 -6.38 17.26 -7.16
C MET A 1 -7.06 17.78 -5.90
N THR A 2 -7.01 17.03 -4.80
CA THR A 2 -7.25 17.60 -3.44
C THR A 2 -6.41 18.85 -3.21
N SER A 3 -5.12 18.79 -3.54
CA SER A 3 -4.23 19.96 -3.54
C SER A 3 -4.67 21.09 -4.47
N LEU A 4 -5.23 20.80 -5.66
CA LEU A 4 -5.61 21.84 -6.63
C LEU A 4 -6.88 22.58 -6.24
N SER A 5 -7.84 21.87 -5.64
CA SER A 5 -9.05 22.48 -5.04
C SER A 5 -8.69 23.42 -3.88
N LEU A 6 -7.71 23.02 -3.06
CA LEU A 6 -7.21 23.84 -1.96
C LEU A 6 -6.34 25.01 -2.44
N LEU A 7 -5.52 24.82 -3.47
CA LEU A 7 -4.63 25.85 -4.01
C LEU A 7 -5.36 26.91 -4.86
N ARG A 8 -6.44 26.54 -5.56
CA ARG A 8 -7.21 27.47 -6.41
C ARG A 8 -8.72 27.22 -6.30
N PRO A 9 -9.34 27.53 -5.15
CA PRO A 9 -10.76 27.28 -4.91
C PRO A 9 -11.68 28.03 -5.91
N GLU A 10 -11.27 29.20 -6.39
CA GLU A 10 -12.05 29.98 -7.38
C GLU A 10 -12.29 29.22 -8.69
N ALA A 11 -11.36 28.35 -9.11
CA ALA A 11 -11.50 27.54 -10.33
C ALA A 11 -12.55 26.43 -10.20
N PHE A 12 -12.99 26.12 -8.98
CA PHE A 12 -13.99 25.10 -8.67
C PHE A 12 -15.38 25.71 -8.42
N LYS A 13 -15.55 27.04 -8.58
CA LYS A 13 -16.84 27.73 -8.40
C LYS A 13 -17.64 27.90 -9.70
N TYR A 14 -17.08 27.56 -10.87
CA TYR A 14 -17.77 27.70 -12.15
C TYR A 14 -17.52 26.51 -13.10
N GLY A 15 -18.42 26.35 -14.08
CA GLY A 15 -18.32 25.31 -15.12
C GLY A 15 -18.44 23.88 -14.57
N VAL A 16 -17.86 22.91 -15.29
CA VAL A 16 -17.92 21.48 -14.95
C VAL A 16 -17.34 21.19 -13.56
N LEU A 17 -16.36 21.98 -13.10
CA LEU A 17 -15.74 21.79 -11.78
C LEU A 17 -16.62 22.28 -10.61
N ALA A 18 -17.64 23.09 -10.89
CA ALA A 18 -18.65 23.48 -9.92
C ALA A 18 -19.75 22.42 -9.76
N THR A 19 -20.06 21.69 -10.83
CA THR A 19 -21.13 20.69 -10.86
C THR A 19 -20.63 19.27 -10.60
N ASP A 20 -19.45 18.91 -11.09
CA ASP A 20 -18.89 17.56 -11.03
C ASP A 20 -17.52 17.56 -10.33
N LYS A 21 -17.53 17.27 -9.02
CA LYS A 21 -16.31 16.95 -8.28
C LYS A 21 -15.93 15.49 -8.50
N ILE A 22 -14.64 15.16 -8.49
CA ILE A 22 -14.21 13.76 -8.46
C ILE A 22 -14.53 13.18 -7.08
N PRO A 23 -15.46 12.23 -6.97
CA PRO A 23 -16.03 11.81 -5.69
C PRO A 23 -15.08 10.92 -4.87
N GLY A 24 -14.09 10.29 -5.50
CA GLY A 24 -13.09 9.51 -4.78
C GLY A 24 -12.01 8.85 -5.64
N LEU A 25 -11.09 8.18 -4.95
CA LEU A 25 -9.95 7.47 -5.50
C LEU A 25 -9.86 6.05 -4.94
N LEU A 26 -9.73 5.06 -5.82
CA LEU A 26 -9.40 3.69 -5.46
C LEU A 26 -7.89 3.47 -5.57
N LEU A 27 -7.25 3.08 -4.47
CA LEU A 27 -5.91 2.52 -4.40
C LEU A 27 -6.04 0.99 -4.35
N TYR A 28 -5.49 0.28 -5.32
CA TYR A 28 -5.51 -1.18 -5.33
C TYR A 28 -4.15 -1.73 -5.67
N GLY A 29 -3.88 -2.97 -5.28
CA GLY A 29 -2.63 -3.64 -5.59
C GLY A 29 -2.26 -4.65 -4.52
N PRO A 30 -1.13 -5.36 -4.69
CA PRO A 30 -0.72 -6.42 -3.78
C PRO A 30 -0.55 -5.92 -2.34
N PRO A 31 -0.68 -6.81 -1.33
CA PRO A 31 -0.42 -6.43 0.06
C PRO A 31 1.04 -5.96 0.25
N GLY A 32 1.27 -5.11 1.24
CA GLY A 32 2.63 -4.65 1.58
C GLY A 32 3.25 -3.60 0.64
N THR A 33 2.50 -3.08 -0.33
CA THR A 33 2.98 -2.03 -1.27
C THR A 33 2.78 -0.59 -0.77
N GLY A 34 2.33 -0.42 0.48
CA GLY A 34 2.25 0.91 1.11
C GLY A 34 1.03 1.75 0.74
N LYS A 35 -0.10 1.15 0.30
CA LYS A 35 -1.36 1.86 0.00
C LYS A 35 -1.83 2.77 1.16
N THR A 36 -1.85 2.24 2.37
CA THR A 36 -2.21 2.96 3.61
C THR A 36 -1.25 4.11 3.90
N LEU A 37 0.07 3.89 3.71
CA LEU A 37 1.09 4.92 3.91
C LEU A 37 0.96 6.03 2.87
N LEU A 38 0.71 5.69 1.60
CA LEU A 38 0.49 6.64 0.52
C LEU A 38 -0.73 7.52 0.79
N ALA A 39 -1.84 6.94 1.24
CA ALA A 39 -3.04 7.70 1.56
C ALA A 39 -2.80 8.71 2.70
N LYS A 40 -2.17 8.26 3.78
CA LYS A 40 -1.81 9.12 4.92
C LYS A 40 -0.84 10.23 4.51
N ALA A 41 0.14 9.92 3.66
CA ALA A 41 1.09 10.90 3.15
C ALA A 41 0.41 11.98 2.29
N VAL A 42 -0.44 11.57 1.34
CA VAL A 42 -1.20 12.49 0.48
C VAL A 42 -2.09 13.41 1.30
N ALA A 43 -2.75 12.87 2.31
CA ALA A 43 -3.64 13.68 3.12
C ALA A 43 -2.88 14.66 4.02
N LYS A 44 -1.76 14.23 4.62
CA LYS A 44 -0.84 15.11 5.35
C LYS A 44 -0.30 16.24 4.47
N GLU A 45 0.10 15.95 3.24
CA GLU A 45 0.59 16.95 2.29
C GLU A 45 -0.52 17.92 1.84
N SER A 46 -1.77 17.45 1.78
CA SER A 46 -2.92 18.28 1.43
C SER A 46 -3.36 19.24 2.56
N GLY A 47 -2.89 19.04 3.79
CA GLY A 47 -3.32 19.84 4.95
C GLY A 47 -4.78 19.60 5.38
N ALA A 48 -5.44 18.57 4.83
CA ALA A 48 -6.79 18.16 5.21
C ALA A 48 -6.76 17.21 6.42
N THR A 49 -7.84 17.23 7.21
CA THR A 49 -8.02 16.25 8.30
C THR A 49 -8.18 14.84 7.71
N VAL A 50 -7.56 13.84 8.32
CA VAL A 50 -7.72 12.43 7.91
C VAL A 50 -8.65 11.72 8.87
N LEU A 51 -9.72 11.15 8.33
CA LEU A 51 -10.54 10.17 9.04
C LEU A 51 -10.19 8.78 8.50
N ASP A 52 -9.43 8.02 9.28
CA ASP A 52 -9.07 6.63 8.98
C ASP A 52 -10.20 5.72 9.44
N VAL A 53 -10.70 4.88 8.54
CA VAL A 53 -11.81 3.95 8.78
C VAL A 53 -11.36 2.57 8.32
N SER A 54 -11.29 1.63 9.26
CA SER A 54 -11.00 0.24 8.92
C SER A 54 -12.26 -0.48 8.46
N GLY A 55 -12.11 -1.39 7.49
CA GLY A 55 -13.16 -2.30 7.05
C GLY A 55 -13.88 -3.04 8.18
N SER A 56 -13.12 -3.37 9.23
CA SER A 56 -13.61 -4.06 10.43
C SER A 56 -14.44 -3.18 11.37
N GLU A 57 -14.20 -1.87 11.43
CA GLU A 57 -14.91 -0.94 12.32
C GLU A 57 -16.36 -0.71 11.90
N VAL A 58 -16.67 -0.97 10.63
CA VAL A 58 -18.02 -0.86 10.07
C VAL A 58 -18.86 -2.12 10.36
N TYR A 59 -18.21 -3.26 10.59
CA TYR A 59 -18.88 -4.54 10.85
C TYR A 59 -18.85 -4.90 12.35
N ASP A 60 -19.90 -4.53 13.07
CA ASP A 60 -20.17 -5.11 14.38
C ASP A 60 -21.07 -6.35 14.26
N LYS A 61 -20.96 -7.30 15.21
CA LYS A 61 -21.71 -8.58 15.18
C LYS A 61 -23.23 -8.39 15.38
N TYR A 62 -23.68 -7.18 15.69
CA TYR A 62 -25.07 -6.84 15.98
C TYR A 62 -25.77 -6.21 14.77
N VAL A 63 -26.94 -6.76 14.41
CA VAL A 63 -27.77 -6.30 13.30
C VAL A 63 -28.21 -4.85 13.52
N GLY A 64 -27.95 -3.96 12.55
CA GLY A 64 -28.36 -2.56 12.57
C GLY A 64 -27.35 -1.56 13.17
N GLU A 65 -26.26 -2.03 13.79
CA GLU A 65 -25.19 -1.14 14.28
C GLU A 65 -24.28 -0.66 13.14
N GLY A 66 -24.05 -1.50 12.11
CA GLY A 66 -23.24 -1.14 10.95
C GLY A 66 -23.77 0.10 10.21
N GLU A 67 -25.08 0.21 9.99
CA GLU A 67 -25.68 1.41 9.35
C GLU A 67 -25.51 2.67 10.20
N LYS A 68 -25.64 2.56 11.52
CA LYS A 68 -25.45 3.68 12.45
C LYS A 68 -23.99 4.13 12.44
N ASN A 69 -23.05 3.20 12.41
CA ASN A 69 -21.62 3.49 12.33
C ASN A 69 -21.28 4.21 11.02
N VAL A 70 -21.81 3.74 9.88
CA VAL A 70 -21.67 4.43 8.59
C VAL A 70 -22.19 5.87 8.68
N ARG A 71 -23.39 6.09 9.22
CA ARG A 71 -23.94 7.46 9.40
C ARG A 71 -23.07 8.31 10.32
N ALA A 72 -22.54 7.73 11.39
CA ALA A 72 -21.69 8.44 12.35
C ALA A 72 -20.36 8.87 11.69
N ILE A 73 -19.71 7.98 10.95
CA ILE A 73 -18.48 8.24 10.19
C ILE A 73 -18.69 9.41 9.23
N PHE A 74 -19.74 9.36 8.40
CA PHE A 74 -20.02 10.43 7.46
C PHE A 74 -20.44 11.73 8.15
N THR A 75 -21.19 11.67 9.24
CA THR A 75 -21.52 12.87 10.03
C THR A 75 -20.28 13.53 10.61
N LEU A 76 -19.32 12.73 11.08
CA LEU A 76 -18.03 13.24 11.56
C LEU A 76 -17.21 13.83 10.40
N ALA A 77 -17.13 13.16 9.26
CA ALA A 77 -16.45 13.66 8.07
C ALA A 77 -17.02 15.02 7.60
N ARG A 78 -18.34 15.20 7.65
CA ARG A 78 -19.01 16.48 7.35
C ARG A 78 -18.58 17.59 8.31
N LYS A 79 -18.46 17.29 9.61
CA LYS A 79 -18.03 18.27 10.64
C LYS A 79 -16.55 18.63 10.53
N LEU A 80 -15.71 17.70 10.05
CA LEU A 80 -14.26 17.88 9.91
C LEU A 80 -13.84 18.45 8.54
N SER A 81 -14.80 18.85 7.69
CA SER A 81 -14.53 19.37 6.36
C SER A 81 -13.63 20.64 6.40
N PRO A 82 -12.56 20.74 5.60
CA PRO A 82 -12.12 19.80 4.56
C PRO A 82 -11.44 18.55 5.13
N CYS A 83 -11.91 17.36 4.69
CA CYS A 83 -11.51 16.07 5.24
C CYS A 83 -11.27 15.04 4.14
N VAL A 84 -10.28 14.17 4.35
CA VAL A 84 -10.04 12.95 3.58
C VAL A 84 -10.53 11.76 4.41
N VAL A 85 -11.56 11.07 3.92
CA VAL A 85 -12.02 9.81 4.49
C VAL A 85 -11.23 8.69 3.81
N PHE A 86 -10.35 8.04 4.57
CA PHE A 86 -9.57 6.90 4.10
C PHE A 86 -10.19 5.61 4.60
N ILE A 87 -10.50 4.71 3.68
CA ILE A 87 -11.12 3.41 3.97
C ILE A 87 -10.14 2.33 3.57
N ASP A 88 -9.55 1.66 4.55
CA ASP A 88 -8.63 0.55 4.32
C ASP A 88 -9.38 -0.79 4.34
N GLU A 89 -8.79 -1.79 3.68
CA GLU A 89 -9.37 -3.14 3.57
C GLU A 89 -10.83 -3.11 3.10
N ALA A 90 -11.09 -2.31 2.06
CA ALA A 90 -12.43 -2.05 1.58
C ALA A 90 -13.14 -3.33 1.07
N ASP A 91 -12.38 -4.38 0.71
CA ASP A 91 -12.89 -5.72 0.42
C ASP A 91 -13.57 -6.39 1.63
N ALA A 92 -13.27 -6.00 2.86
CA ALA A 92 -13.99 -6.48 4.04
C ALA A 92 -15.42 -5.91 4.14
N ILE A 93 -15.64 -4.69 3.61
CA ILE A 93 -16.95 -4.00 3.60
C ILE A 93 -17.73 -4.22 2.32
N PHE A 94 -17.05 -4.11 1.19
CA PHE A 94 -17.65 -4.07 -0.15
C PHE A 94 -17.45 -5.36 -0.92
N GLY A 95 -16.77 -6.36 -0.33
CA GLY A 95 -16.56 -7.67 -0.91
C GLY A 95 -17.86 -8.46 -1.02
N SER A 96 -18.06 -9.17 -2.12
CA SER A 96 -19.22 -10.06 -2.27
C SER A 96 -19.12 -11.27 -1.34
N ARG A 97 -19.67 -11.19 -0.11
CA ARG A 97 -19.75 -12.38 0.76
C ARG A 97 -20.74 -13.40 0.18
N SER A 98 -20.22 -14.53 -0.28
CA SER A 98 -20.99 -15.64 -0.87
C SER A 98 -21.64 -16.59 0.15
N GLY A 99 -21.68 -16.23 1.44
CA GLY A 99 -22.27 -17.04 2.51
C GLY A 99 -23.80 -16.93 2.61
N PRO A 100 -24.57 -18.01 2.86
CA PRO A 100 -26.03 -17.99 2.84
C PRO A 100 -26.72 -17.16 3.94
N GLY A 101 -26.04 -16.81 5.03
CA GLY A 101 -26.68 -16.21 6.22
C GLY A 101 -26.52 -14.70 6.42
N ASN A 102 -25.61 -14.03 5.70
CA ASN A 102 -25.19 -12.65 6.02
C ASN A 102 -25.29 -11.67 4.83
N ARG A 103 -26.01 -12.05 3.76
CA ARG A 103 -26.08 -11.28 2.50
C ARG A 103 -26.95 -10.03 2.57
N THR A 104 -28.05 -10.07 3.33
CA THR A 104 -29.02 -8.97 3.36
C THR A 104 -28.47 -7.77 4.13
N SER A 105 -28.01 -7.97 5.36
CA SER A 105 -27.41 -6.93 6.20
C SER A 105 -26.17 -6.28 5.57
N HIS A 106 -25.34 -7.08 4.91
CA HIS A 106 -24.15 -6.59 4.19
C HIS A 106 -24.53 -5.66 3.03
N ARG A 107 -25.56 -6.02 2.24
CA ARG A 107 -26.04 -5.17 1.15
C ARG A 107 -26.69 -3.88 1.66
N GLU A 108 -27.41 -3.95 2.77
CA GLU A 108 -28.00 -2.76 3.42
C GLU A 108 -26.92 -1.78 3.87
N ILE A 109 -25.83 -2.26 4.49
CA ILE A 109 -24.67 -1.44 4.87
C ILE A 109 -24.03 -0.78 3.64
N ILE A 110 -23.81 -1.54 2.56
CA ILE A 110 -23.27 -0.98 1.30
C ILE A 110 -24.20 0.10 0.75
N ASN A 111 -25.50 -0.17 0.66
CA ASN A 111 -26.47 0.80 0.15
C ASN A 111 -26.52 2.06 1.01
N GLN A 112 -26.48 1.92 2.34
CA GLN A 112 -26.43 3.05 3.27
C GLN A 112 -25.14 3.84 3.11
N PHE A 113 -24.00 3.17 2.89
CA PHE A 113 -22.71 3.81 2.62
C PHE A 113 -22.75 4.61 1.32
N LEU A 114 -23.27 4.04 0.24
CA LEU A 114 -23.41 4.71 -1.06
C LEU A 114 -24.35 5.91 -0.97
N LYS A 115 -25.45 5.80 -0.20
CA LYS A 115 -26.38 6.89 0.05
C LYS A 115 -25.71 8.06 0.79
N GLU A 116 -24.94 7.79 1.83
CA GLU A 116 -24.20 8.84 2.54
C GLU A 116 -23.12 9.46 1.65
N TRP A 117 -22.44 8.68 0.82
CA TRP A 117 -21.47 9.17 -0.16
C TRP A 117 -22.12 10.17 -1.13
N ASP A 118 -23.22 9.79 -1.76
CA ASP A 118 -23.92 10.67 -2.72
C ASP A 118 -24.40 11.98 -2.06
N GLY A 119 -24.72 11.93 -0.76
CA GLY A 119 -25.09 13.10 0.03
C GLY A 119 -23.95 14.07 0.35
N MET A 120 -22.71 13.77 -0.04
CA MET A 120 -21.53 14.62 0.23
C MET A 120 -21.04 15.44 -0.96
N ASN A 121 -21.72 15.39 -2.12
CA ASN A 121 -21.26 16.05 -3.35
C ASN A 121 -21.02 17.57 -3.18
N ASP A 122 -21.77 18.24 -2.31
CA ASP A 122 -21.63 19.67 -2.08
C ASP A 122 -20.46 20.03 -1.14
N LEU A 123 -19.90 19.07 -0.41
CA LEU A 123 -18.87 19.29 0.60
C LEU A 123 -17.44 19.09 0.04
N SER A 124 -16.44 19.60 0.75
CA SER A 124 -15.02 19.36 0.45
C SER A 124 -14.52 18.09 1.15
N VAL A 125 -15.26 16.99 0.99
CA VAL A 125 -14.89 15.67 1.51
C VAL A 125 -14.37 14.82 0.35
N PHE A 126 -13.20 14.22 0.53
CA PHE A 126 -12.58 13.36 -0.48
C PHE A 126 -12.48 11.94 0.07
N ILE A 127 -13.02 10.95 -0.67
CA ILE A 127 -12.95 9.55 -0.25
C ILE A 127 -11.79 8.85 -0.95
N MET A 128 -10.90 8.24 -0.15
CA MET A 128 -9.84 7.36 -0.61
C MET A 128 -10.14 5.94 -0.13
N VAL A 129 -10.17 4.99 -1.04
CA VAL A 129 -10.48 3.58 -0.75
C VAL A 129 -9.28 2.74 -1.09
N ALA A 130 -8.82 1.87 -0.19
CA ALA A 130 -7.73 0.93 -0.42
C ALA A 130 -8.23 -0.52 -0.35
N THR A 131 -7.77 -1.36 -1.29
CA THR A 131 -8.06 -2.81 -1.26
C THR A 131 -6.92 -3.63 -1.84
N ASN A 132 -6.81 -4.88 -1.37
CA ASN A 132 -5.94 -5.89 -1.96
C ASN A 132 -6.67 -6.75 -3.01
N ARG A 133 -8.01 -6.70 -3.06
CA ARG A 133 -8.87 -7.55 -3.89
C ARG A 133 -9.86 -6.69 -4.69
N PRO A 134 -9.39 -5.93 -5.69
CA PRO A 134 -10.25 -5.02 -6.43
C PRO A 134 -11.37 -5.73 -7.22
N PHE A 135 -11.18 -7.01 -7.56
CA PHE A 135 -12.15 -7.85 -8.25
C PHE A 135 -13.33 -8.29 -7.37
N ASP A 136 -13.22 -8.18 -6.05
CA ASP A 136 -14.30 -8.52 -5.11
C ASP A 136 -15.25 -7.32 -4.87
N LEU A 137 -14.89 -6.12 -5.33
CA LEU A 137 -15.65 -4.89 -5.10
C LEU A 137 -16.95 -4.83 -5.94
N ASP A 138 -18.03 -4.40 -5.30
CA ASP A 138 -19.31 -4.15 -5.98
C ASP A 138 -19.22 -3.05 -7.05
N ASP A 139 -19.89 -3.27 -8.19
CA ASP A 139 -19.91 -2.34 -9.33
C ASP A 139 -20.45 -0.95 -8.95
N ALA A 140 -21.40 -0.85 -8.00
CA ALA A 140 -21.95 0.42 -7.55
C ALA A 140 -20.91 1.26 -6.79
N VAL A 141 -19.98 0.61 -6.08
CA VAL A 141 -18.83 1.26 -5.43
C VAL A 141 -17.82 1.70 -6.49
N LEU A 142 -17.52 0.82 -7.45
CA LEU A 142 -16.59 1.11 -8.54
C LEU A 142 -17.02 2.33 -9.37
N ARG A 143 -18.32 2.51 -9.62
CA ARG A 143 -18.87 3.69 -10.34
C ARG A 143 -18.60 5.01 -9.62
N ARG A 144 -18.55 5.01 -8.28
CA ARG A 144 -18.22 6.19 -7.45
C ARG A 144 -16.72 6.39 -7.25
N LEU A 145 -15.91 5.50 -7.79
CA LEU A 145 -14.44 5.55 -7.78
C LEU A 145 -13.90 5.65 -9.22
N PRO A 146 -14.11 6.79 -9.91
CA PRO A 146 -13.70 6.95 -11.29
C PRO A 146 -12.17 7.05 -11.45
N ARG A 147 -11.45 7.45 -10.40
CA ARG A 147 -9.99 7.43 -10.37
C ARG A 147 -9.54 6.14 -9.68
N ARG A 148 -8.73 5.35 -10.37
CA ARG A 148 -8.25 4.06 -9.90
C ARG A 148 -6.74 3.98 -10.15
N LEU A 149 -5.98 3.78 -9.09
CA LEU A 149 -4.52 3.77 -9.10
C LEU A 149 -4.02 2.40 -8.61
N LEU A 150 -3.33 1.69 -9.48
CA LEU A 150 -2.57 0.50 -9.11
C LEU A 150 -1.29 0.92 -8.37
N VAL A 151 -1.16 0.45 -7.13
CA VAL A 151 0.07 0.50 -6.32
C VAL A 151 0.73 -0.87 -6.40
N ASP A 152 1.62 -1.01 -7.38
CA ASP A 152 2.27 -2.27 -7.73
C ASP A 152 3.50 -2.55 -6.86
N LEU A 153 4.12 -3.70 -7.06
CA LEU A 153 5.41 -4.04 -6.46
C LEU A 153 6.50 -3.02 -6.89
N PRO A 154 7.42 -2.67 -5.97
CA PRO A 154 8.48 -1.71 -6.25
C PRO A 154 9.48 -2.26 -7.29
N VAL A 155 9.89 -1.41 -8.23
CA VAL A 155 11.01 -1.72 -9.13
C VAL A 155 12.33 -1.66 -8.37
N GLU A 156 13.43 -2.15 -8.96
CA GLU A 156 14.74 -2.18 -8.31
C GLU A 156 15.17 -0.83 -7.71
N LYS A 157 15.00 0.26 -8.46
CA LYS A 157 15.29 1.62 -7.97
C LYS A 157 14.41 2.04 -6.78
N ASP A 158 13.14 1.64 -6.79
CA ASP A 158 12.22 1.91 -5.68
C ASP A 158 12.62 1.09 -4.45
N ARG A 159 13.02 -0.19 -4.64
CA ARG A 159 13.51 -1.04 -3.55
C ARG A 159 14.77 -0.47 -2.91
N GLU A 160 15.70 0.03 -3.71
CA GLU A 160 16.89 0.72 -3.21
C GLU A 160 16.52 1.91 -2.32
N GLN A 161 15.56 2.74 -2.77
CA GLN A 161 15.07 3.88 -1.98
C GLN A 161 14.39 3.45 -0.68
N ILE A 162 13.57 2.40 -0.73
CA ILE A 162 12.89 1.84 0.45
C ILE A 162 13.93 1.31 1.46
N LEU A 163 14.95 0.58 0.99
CA LEU A 163 16.05 0.10 1.82
C LEU A 163 16.83 1.26 2.45
N ARG A 164 17.16 2.30 1.68
CA ARG A 164 17.81 3.52 2.21
C ARG A 164 16.98 4.19 3.31
N ILE A 165 15.65 4.21 3.19
CA ILE A 165 14.77 4.76 4.22
C ILE A 165 14.83 3.91 5.50
N HIS A 166 14.73 2.59 5.38
CA HIS A 166 14.74 1.69 6.54
C HIS A 166 16.10 1.61 7.23
N LEU A 167 17.20 1.70 6.48
CA LEU A 167 18.56 1.63 7.00
C LEU A 167 19.14 3.00 7.38
N LYS A 168 18.39 4.09 7.21
CA LYS A 168 18.87 5.47 7.45
C LYS A 168 19.49 5.70 8.83
N LEU A 169 18.98 5.00 9.85
CA LEU A 169 19.45 5.15 11.24
C LEU A 169 20.46 4.08 11.66
N GLU A 170 20.66 3.05 10.83
CA GLU A 170 21.59 1.96 11.09
C GLU A 170 23.03 2.34 10.69
N GLN A 171 24.01 1.69 11.31
CA GLN A 171 25.39 1.75 10.84
C GLN A 171 25.64 0.53 9.95
N LEU A 172 26.10 0.77 8.72
CA LEU A 172 26.42 -0.27 7.75
C LEU A 172 27.93 -0.40 7.65
N ALA A 173 28.44 -1.63 7.57
CA ALA A 173 29.82 -1.89 7.22
C ALA A 173 30.08 -1.67 5.73
N ASP A 174 31.35 -1.48 5.35
CA ASP A 174 31.77 -1.17 3.98
C ASP A 174 31.44 -2.30 2.97
N ASP A 175 31.16 -3.51 3.46
CA ASP A 175 30.76 -4.66 2.67
C ASP A 175 29.27 -4.65 2.27
N VAL A 176 28.46 -3.72 2.80
CA VAL A 176 27.02 -3.64 2.52
C VAL A 176 26.73 -2.64 1.40
N ALA A 177 26.40 -3.16 0.22
CA ALA A 177 25.92 -2.35 -0.90
C ALA A 177 24.38 -2.41 -1.02
N ILE A 178 23.70 -1.28 -0.72
CA ILE A 178 22.23 -1.21 -0.80
C ILE A 178 21.71 -1.50 -2.23
N THR A 179 22.47 -1.13 -3.25
CA THR A 179 22.16 -1.43 -4.65
C THR A 179 22.17 -2.94 -4.93
N ASP A 180 23.12 -3.69 -4.35
CA ASP A 180 23.16 -5.15 -4.46
C ASP A 180 21.96 -5.80 -3.75
N LEU A 181 21.65 -5.34 -2.53
CA LEU A 181 20.46 -5.79 -1.80
C LEU A 181 19.17 -5.55 -2.60
N ALA A 182 19.04 -4.42 -3.28
CA ALA A 182 17.89 -4.11 -4.13
C ALA A 182 17.79 -5.04 -5.35
N ALA A 183 18.91 -5.36 -5.99
CA ALA A 183 18.97 -6.30 -7.12
C ALA A 183 18.61 -7.73 -6.70
N ARG A 184 19.04 -8.16 -5.51
CA ARG A 184 18.81 -9.50 -4.94
C ARG A 184 17.45 -9.72 -4.31
N THR A 185 16.58 -8.70 -4.29
CA THR A 185 15.23 -8.76 -3.68
C THR A 185 14.10 -8.60 -4.72
N PRO A 186 14.11 -9.33 -5.86
CA PRO A 186 13.02 -9.23 -6.81
C PRO A 186 11.69 -9.66 -6.17
N PHE A 187 10.61 -8.98 -6.53
CA PHE A 187 9.24 -9.20 -6.01
C PHE A 187 9.00 -8.89 -4.53
N TYR A 188 10.00 -8.42 -3.79
CA TYR A 188 9.80 -7.99 -2.41
C TYR A 188 8.87 -6.77 -2.39
N SER A 189 7.83 -6.85 -1.55
CA SER A 189 7.01 -5.70 -1.20
C SER A 189 7.75 -4.74 -0.27
N GLY A 190 7.20 -3.54 -0.04
CA GLY A 190 7.76 -2.61 0.95
C GLY A 190 7.78 -3.21 2.35
N SER A 191 6.75 -4.00 2.71
CA SER A 191 6.73 -4.75 3.96
C SER A 191 7.80 -5.84 4.03
N ASP A 192 8.08 -6.54 2.94
CA ASP A 192 9.11 -7.58 2.91
C ASP A 192 10.50 -6.96 3.08
N LEU A 193 10.79 -5.83 2.42
CA LEU A 193 12.04 -5.10 2.59
C LEU A 193 12.23 -4.58 4.01
N LYS A 194 11.15 -4.09 4.65
CA LYS A 194 11.17 -3.71 6.06
C LYS A 194 11.52 -4.91 6.94
N ASN A 195 10.85 -6.05 6.73
CA ASN A 195 11.08 -7.27 7.50
C ASN A 195 12.49 -7.82 7.29
N LEU A 196 13.03 -7.72 6.07
CA LEU A 196 14.42 -8.06 5.77
C LEU A 196 15.39 -7.21 6.61
N CYS A 197 15.19 -5.89 6.68
CA CYS A 197 16.03 -5.02 7.50
C CYS A 197 15.93 -5.35 9.00
N VAL A 198 14.73 -5.67 9.48
CA VAL A 198 14.49 -6.08 10.87
C VAL A 198 15.20 -7.41 11.17
N ALA A 199 15.08 -8.41 10.28
CA ALA A 199 15.74 -9.70 10.43
C ALA A 199 17.27 -9.57 10.43
N ALA A 200 17.83 -8.72 9.56
CA ALA A 200 19.27 -8.44 9.55
C ALA A 200 19.73 -7.80 10.87
N ALA A 201 18.96 -6.85 11.40
CA ALA A 201 19.24 -6.24 12.70
C ALA A 201 19.17 -7.25 13.86
N LEU A 202 18.18 -8.16 13.84
CA LEU A 202 18.09 -9.24 14.83
C LEU A 202 19.24 -10.24 14.72
N ALA A 203 19.69 -10.56 13.50
CA ALA A 203 20.84 -11.42 13.27
C ALA A 203 22.12 -10.81 13.86
N CYS A 204 22.32 -9.50 13.72
CA CYS A 204 23.42 -8.77 14.34
C CYS A 204 23.36 -8.85 15.88
N VAL A 205 22.20 -8.59 16.48
CA VAL A 205 22.03 -8.66 17.94
C VAL A 205 22.28 -10.08 18.49
N ARG A 206 21.85 -11.12 17.76
CA ARG A 206 22.15 -12.52 18.13
C ARG A 206 23.67 -12.78 18.14
N GLU A 207 24.39 -12.30 17.13
CA GLU A 207 25.85 -12.44 17.05
C GLU A 207 26.57 -11.69 18.19
N GLU A 208 26.14 -10.47 18.51
CA GLU A 208 26.68 -9.69 19.63
C GLU A 208 26.45 -10.40 20.98
N ASN A 209 25.27 -10.96 21.20
CA ASN A 209 24.95 -11.73 22.42
C ASN A 209 25.80 -13.00 22.54
N GLU A 210 26.01 -13.72 21.43
CA GLU A 210 26.88 -14.90 21.40
C GLU A 210 28.35 -14.53 21.70
N ALA A 211 28.82 -13.42 21.16
CA ALA A 211 30.17 -12.90 21.42
C ALA A 211 30.33 -12.48 22.89
N ALA A 212 29.35 -11.76 23.45
CA ALA A 212 29.34 -11.37 24.85
C ALA A 212 29.33 -12.58 25.79
N ALA A 213 28.52 -13.60 25.50
CA ALA A 213 28.47 -14.84 26.27
C ALA A 213 29.81 -15.59 26.27
N LYS A 214 30.50 -15.66 25.12
CA LYS A 214 31.84 -16.25 25.02
C LYS A 214 32.88 -15.43 25.80
N ALA A 215 32.86 -14.11 25.65
CA ALA A 215 33.76 -13.22 26.37
C ALA A 215 33.58 -13.31 27.89
N LEU A 216 32.36 -13.53 28.38
CA LEU A 216 32.07 -13.79 29.79
C LEU A 216 32.57 -15.17 30.25
N ALA A 217 32.46 -16.19 29.41
CA ALA A 217 32.95 -17.53 29.72
C ALA A 217 34.49 -17.61 29.77
N GLU A 218 35.18 -16.78 29.00
CA GLU A 218 36.64 -16.69 28.94
C GLU A 218 37.24 -15.68 29.95
N ALA A 219 36.40 -14.85 30.60
CA ALA A 219 36.84 -13.84 31.55
C ALA A 219 37.20 -14.43 32.92
N ASP A 220 38.23 -13.87 33.56
CA ASP A 220 38.64 -14.23 34.91
C ASP A 220 37.52 -13.85 35.91
N PRO A 221 37.07 -14.73 36.83
CA PRO A 221 35.99 -14.45 37.78
C PRO A 221 36.16 -13.18 38.64
N ASP A 222 37.39 -12.67 38.81
CA ASP A 222 37.64 -11.42 39.53
C ASP A 222 37.47 -10.15 38.68
N SER A 223 37.34 -10.29 37.35
CA SER A 223 37.17 -9.17 36.44
C SER A 223 35.71 -8.72 36.38
N ARG A 224 35.37 -7.67 37.14
CA ARG A 224 34.07 -6.98 37.06
C ARG A 224 33.95 -6.16 35.77
N LYS A 225 33.86 -6.81 34.61
CA LYS A 225 33.39 -6.11 33.40
C LYS A 225 31.90 -5.84 33.53
N SER A 226 31.48 -4.59 33.33
CA SER A 226 30.06 -4.27 33.30
C SER A 226 29.45 -4.90 32.04
N MET A 227 28.21 -5.38 32.13
CA MET A 227 27.45 -5.89 30.98
C MET A 227 27.41 -4.87 29.82
N THR A 228 27.49 -3.58 30.14
CA THR A 228 27.53 -2.47 29.17
C THR A 228 28.82 -2.38 28.37
N ASP A 229 29.94 -2.92 28.89
CA ASP A 229 31.25 -2.85 28.22
C ASP A 229 31.41 -3.96 27.17
N LEU A 230 30.48 -4.92 27.14
CA LEU A 230 30.51 -6.09 26.26
C LEU A 230 29.82 -5.83 24.91
N TYR A 231 29.04 -4.76 24.80
CA TYR A 231 28.31 -4.41 23.59
C TYR A 231 28.87 -3.12 22.97
N PRO A 232 28.89 -3.00 21.63
CA PRO A 232 29.25 -1.76 20.99
C PRO A 232 28.20 -0.67 21.27
N GLU A 233 28.62 0.60 21.30
CA GLU A 233 27.70 1.74 21.47
C GLU A 233 26.61 1.77 20.38
N LYS A 234 26.97 1.30 19.17
CA LYS A 234 26.05 1.16 18.04
C LYS A 234 26.36 -0.12 17.26
N ARG A 235 25.32 -0.92 17.03
CA ARG A 235 25.41 -2.12 16.18
C ARG A 235 25.80 -1.74 14.76
N THR A 236 26.63 -2.57 14.13
CA THR A 236 27.04 -2.41 12.73
C THR A 236 26.58 -3.60 11.92
N LEU A 237 25.68 -3.37 10.96
CA LEU A 237 25.16 -4.41 10.08
C LEU A 237 26.16 -4.72 8.98
N ARG A 238 26.45 -6.01 8.79
CA ARG A 238 27.35 -6.56 7.77
C ARG A 238 26.59 -7.34 6.72
N GLN A 239 27.23 -7.65 5.60
CA GLN A 239 26.59 -8.36 4.50
C GLN A 239 26.04 -9.73 4.94
N ASN A 240 26.76 -10.45 5.80
CA ASN A 240 26.33 -11.75 6.37
C ASN A 240 24.98 -11.66 7.13
N HIS A 241 24.69 -10.53 7.79
CA HIS A 241 23.41 -10.34 8.48
C HIS A 241 22.25 -10.28 7.48
N PHE A 242 22.45 -9.60 6.35
CA PHE A 242 21.45 -9.56 5.27
C PHE A 242 21.31 -10.90 4.55
N GLU A 243 22.38 -11.67 4.42
CA GLU A 243 22.32 -13.02 3.86
C GLU A 243 21.48 -13.97 4.73
N LYS A 244 21.70 -13.97 6.05
CA LYS A 244 20.85 -14.70 7.00
C LYS A 244 19.40 -14.22 6.93
N ALA A 245 19.20 -12.91 6.85
CA ALA A 245 17.86 -12.33 6.74
C ALA A 245 17.12 -12.73 5.46
N MET A 246 17.80 -12.83 4.32
CA MET A 246 17.20 -13.30 3.06
C MET A 246 16.85 -14.79 3.07
N GLN A 247 17.51 -15.60 3.92
CA GLN A 247 17.14 -17.00 4.12
C GLN A 247 15.86 -17.13 4.97
N GLU A 248 15.66 -16.23 5.93
CA GLU A 248 14.47 -16.21 6.79
C GLU A 248 13.26 -15.53 6.13
N ILE A 249 13.48 -14.41 5.42
CA ILE A 249 12.44 -13.59 4.80
C ILE A 249 12.40 -13.88 3.31
N SER A 250 11.32 -14.49 2.84
CA SER A 250 11.04 -14.67 1.41
C SER A 250 10.04 -13.63 0.91
N ALA A 251 10.02 -13.39 -0.41
CA ALA A 251 9.03 -12.52 -1.01
C ALA A 251 7.61 -13.04 -0.71
N SER A 252 6.76 -12.18 -0.16
CA SER A 252 5.37 -12.55 0.17
C SER A 252 4.50 -12.80 -1.06
N ILE A 253 4.99 -12.39 -2.24
CA ILE A 253 4.29 -12.43 -3.51
C ILE A 253 5.21 -13.07 -4.56
N SER A 254 4.66 -13.99 -5.35
CA SER A 254 5.33 -14.63 -6.49
C SER A 254 4.66 -14.30 -7.82
N GLU A 255 5.36 -14.38 -8.95
CA GLU A 255 4.77 -14.10 -10.28
C GLU A 255 3.60 -15.02 -10.63
N ASP A 256 3.60 -16.24 -10.08
CA ASP A 256 2.57 -17.25 -10.33
C ASP A 256 1.34 -17.11 -9.44
N MET A 257 1.32 -16.16 -8.52
CA MET A 257 0.15 -15.93 -7.68
C MET A 257 -1.04 -15.50 -8.54
N GLY A 258 -2.12 -16.28 -8.51
CA GLY A 258 -3.37 -15.96 -9.22
C GLY A 258 -3.94 -14.59 -8.83
N SER A 259 -3.66 -14.14 -7.60
CA SER A 259 -4.02 -12.80 -7.11
C SER A 259 -3.34 -11.67 -7.89
N LEU A 260 -2.05 -11.79 -8.20
CA LEU A 260 -1.32 -10.80 -8.99
C LEU A 260 -1.85 -10.74 -10.43
N LYS A 261 -2.09 -11.90 -11.03
CA LYS A 261 -2.68 -11.99 -12.38
C LYS A 261 -4.07 -11.35 -12.41
N ALA A 262 -4.91 -11.62 -11.41
CA ALA A 262 -6.23 -11.00 -11.28
C ALA A 262 -6.16 -9.47 -11.10
N ILE A 263 -5.23 -8.97 -10.28
CA ILE A 263 -5.00 -7.53 -10.11
C ILE A 263 -4.57 -6.87 -11.43
N ARG A 264 -3.69 -7.51 -12.21
CA ARG A 264 -3.25 -7.01 -13.51
C ARG A 264 -4.39 -7.00 -14.54
N GLN A 265 -5.19 -8.06 -14.60
CA GLN A 265 -6.39 -8.10 -15.45
C GLN A 265 -7.39 -7.00 -15.07
N PHE A 266 -7.61 -6.80 -13.77
CA PHE A 266 -8.43 -5.67 -13.29
C PHE A 266 -7.83 -4.33 -13.72
N ASP A 267 -6.51 -4.14 -13.57
CA ASP A 267 -5.84 -2.92 -14.03
C ASP A 267 -6.03 -2.70 -15.53
N GLU A 268 -5.98 -3.75 -16.36
CA GLU A 268 -6.19 -3.70 -17.81
C GLU A 268 -7.61 -3.28 -18.21
N GLN A 269 -8.61 -3.72 -17.45
CA GLN A 269 -10.00 -3.38 -17.70
C GLN A 269 -10.37 -1.99 -17.15
N TYR A 270 -9.85 -1.65 -15.97
CA TYR A 270 -10.40 -0.58 -15.12
C TYR A 270 -9.39 0.47 -14.66
N GLY A 271 -8.09 0.25 -14.84
CA GLY A 271 -7.03 1.14 -14.38
C GLY A 271 -6.88 2.43 -15.18
N ASP A 272 -6.10 3.38 -14.64
CA ASP A 272 -5.85 4.67 -15.27
C ASP A 272 -4.97 4.55 -16.53
N ARG A 273 -5.57 4.83 -17.69
CA ARG A 273 -4.89 4.83 -19.00
C ARG A 273 -3.66 5.78 -19.05
N ARG A 274 -3.62 6.84 -18.24
CA ARG A 274 -2.46 7.75 -18.17
C ARG A 274 -1.25 7.10 -17.51
N SER A 275 -1.47 6.25 -16.51
CA SER A 275 -0.39 5.51 -15.83
C SER A 275 0.25 4.48 -16.78
N ARG A 276 -0.54 3.83 -17.64
CA ARG A 276 -0.04 2.88 -18.66
C ARG A 276 0.94 3.49 -19.66
N LYS A 277 0.75 4.76 -20.08
CA LYS A 277 1.66 5.41 -21.04
C LYS A 277 3.02 5.75 -20.43
N LYS A 278 3.09 6.11 -19.15
CA LYS A 278 4.39 6.27 -18.44
C LYS A 278 5.12 4.94 -18.29
N ARG A 279 4.39 3.83 -18.14
CA ARG A 279 4.96 2.48 -18.08
C ARG A 279 5.58 2.00 -19.40
N LYS A 280 5.21 2.53 -20.58
CA LYS A 280 5.87 2.16 -21.85
C LYS A 280 7.37 2.55 -21.92
N GLY A 281 7.86 3.39 -21.01
CA GLY A 281 9.29 3.68 -20.84
C GLY A 281 9.95 2.95 -19.66
N TRP A 282 9.20 2.12 -18.94
CA TRP A 282 9.66 1.31 -17.80
C TRP A 282 9.44 -0.16 -18.16
N GLY A 283 10.55 -0.80 -18.53
CA GLY A 283 10.57 -2.10 -19.18
C GLY A 283 9.84 -3.20 -18.40
N PHE A 284 8.75 -3.66 -18.99
CA PHE A 284 8.62 -5.04 -19.44
C PHE A 284 8.07 -4.97 -20.86
N ALA A 285 8.96 -5.06 -21.85
CA ALA A 285 8.54 -5.36 -23.20
C ALA A 285 8.12 -6.83 -23.21
N LEU A 286 6.81 -7.07 -23.13
CA LEU A 286 6.25 -8.28 -23.71
C LEU A 286 6.69 -8.27 -25.18
N ALA A 287 7.43 -9.29 -25.59
CA ALA A 287 7.69 -9.52 -27.00
C ALA A 287 6.34 -9.56 -27.71
N ASP A 288 6.05 -8.56 -28.54
CA ASP A 288 4.95 -8.59 -29.49
C ASP A 288 5.28 -9.69 -30.50
N ASP A 289 4.91 -10.94 -30.19
CA ASP A 289 4.87 -12.01 -31.17
C ASP A 289 3.53 -11.90 -31.91
N THR A 290 3.45 -10.88 -32.76
CA THR A 290 2.45 -10.83 -33.83
C THR A 290 3.20 -11.01 -35.15
N PRO A 291 2.93 -12.08 -35.92
CA PRO A 291 3.46 -12.17 -37.26
C PRO A 291 2.94 -10.97 -38.05
N LYS A 292 3.85 -10.13 -38.54
CA LYS A 292 3.54 -9.11 -39.53
C LYS A 292 3.06 -9.82 -40.80
N GLU A 293 1.75 -9.93 -40.98
CA GLU A 293 1.21 -10.21 -42.30
C GLU A 293 1.45 -8.98 -43.17
N SER A 294 2.47 -9.13 -44.02
CA SER A 294 2.86 -8.20 -45.05
C SER A 294 1.71 -7.94 -46.01
N ALA A 295 1.48 -6.66 -46.28
CA ALA A 295 0.68 -6.20 -47.40
C ALA A 295 1.10 -6.88 -48.71
N ALA A 296 0.18 -7.64 -49.31
CA ALA A 296 0.21 -7.96 -50.73
C ALA A 296 -0.98 -7.26 -51.40
N ARG A 297 -0.69 -6.14 -52.06
CA ARG A 297 -1.54 -5.58 -53.12
C ARG A 297 -1.51 -6.56 -54.30
N VAL A 298 -2.66 -6.92 -54.86
CA VAL A 298 -2.87 -6.97 -56.33
C VAL A 298 -4.34 -6.65 -56.63
N ARG A 299 -4.55 -5.76 -57.61
CA ARG A 299 -5.82 -5.43 -58.25
C ARG A 299 -6.20 -6.54 -59.24
N SER A 300 -7.47 -6.96 -59.22
CA SER A 300 -8.38 -7.12 -60.37
C SER A 300 -9.63 -7.84 -59.88
#